data_AF-A0A3N5LXR6-F1
#
_entry.id   AF-A0A3N5LXR6-F1
#
_cell.length_a   1.000
_cell.length_b   1.000
_cell.length_c   1.000
_cell.angle_alpha   90.00
_cell.angle_beta   90.00
_cell.angle_gamma   90.00
#
_symmetry.space_group_name_H-M   'P 1'
#
loop_
_entity.id
_entity.type
_entity.pdbx_description
1 polymer ?
#
loop_
_entity_poly.entity_id
_entity_poly.type
_entity_poly.pdbx_seq_one_letter_code
_entity_poly.pdbx_strand_id
1 'polypeptide(L)'
;MDKRLEQIAQEAASSLRDDPELAREVGEELKDHLADAIEHYEAEGVPPSAAIERALLDFGSPVEVAARLQEANRRRMGLRALIRLGLRWLAVPAAVGIACWLTVSAVDDLVHLPWAQHYAPGFFGLVGGHPADLIDRLDLSREQGLFLTGGASGEASSRNVVYFANYASRLVSGAGDVEKRLQELSKGFELDPQNSRYDYLVASVLLERAVQLQPQFGAFVSPEEISLSVVDRAALERAMGFARSGLQKAEYRKYQLEILEEWLTLLPCDSWTDQLLRLR
;
A
#
# COMPACT_ATOMS: atom_id res chain seq x y z
N MET A 1 32.18 -40.73 -2.34
CA MET A 1 32.59 -40.67 -3.74
C MET A 1 34.05 -40.25 -3.81
N ASP A 2 34.84 -40.82 -4.72
CA ASP A 2 36.26 -40.43 -4.89
C ASP A 2 36.35 -38.96 -5.34
N LYS A 3 37.24 -38.18 -4.72
CA LYS A 3 37.45 -36.75 -5.05
C LYS A 3 37.84 -36.54 -6.52
N ARG A 4 38.48 -37.54 -7.15
CA ARG A 4 38.87 -37.48 -8.57
C ARG A 4 37.65 -37.45 -9.49
N LEU A 5 36.59 -38.20 -9.15
CA LEU A 5 35.33 -38.22 -9.93
C LEU A 5 34.62 -36.88 -9.85
N GLU A 6 34.56 -36.30 -8.65
CA GLU A 6 33.99 -34.98 -8.44
C GLU A 6 34.73 -33.91 -9.24
N GLN A 7 36.06 -33.96 -9.23
CA GLN A 7 36.89 -33.02 -9.97
C GLN A 7 36.68 -33.14 -11.48
N ILE A 8 36.64 -34.36 -12.04
CA ILE A 8 36.43 -34.57 -13.49
C ILE A 8 35.03 -34.12 -13.92
N ALA A 9 33.99 -34.45 -13.16
CA ALA A 9 32.63 -33.99 -13.44
C ALA A 9 32.53 -32.45 -13.39
N GLN A 10 33.22 -31.82 -12.43
CA GLN A 10 33.23 -30.37 -12.29
C GLN A 10 34.05 -29.68 -13.40
N GLU A 11 35.18 -30.24 -13.79
CA GLU A 11 35.99 -29.77 -14.93
C GLU A 11 35.21 -29.90 -16.24
N ALA A 12 34.52 -31.02 -16.47
CA ALA A 12 33.68 -31.21 -17.65
C ALA A 12 32.49 -30.23 -17.70
N ALA A 13 31.85 -29.96 -16.57
CA ALA A 13 30.75 -29.00 -16.47
C ALA A 13 31.19 -27.52 -16.54
N SER A 14 32.48 -27.23 -16.32
CA SER A 14 33.00 -25.86 -16.31
C SER A 14 32.87 -25.13 -17.65
N SER A 15 32.73 -25.86 -18.76
CA SER A 15 32.46 -25.29 -20.09
C SER A 15 31.08 -24.60 -20.18
N LEU A 16 30.18 -24.89 -19.24
CA LEU A 16 28.82 -24.34 -19.15
C LEU A 16 28.72 -23.12 -18.21
N ARG A 17 29.85 -22.48 -17.86
CA ARG A 17 29.94 -21.37 -16.89
C ARG A 17 28.99 -20.17 -17.12
N ASP A 18 28.50 -19.98 -18.34
CA ASP A 18 27.56 -18.90 -18.68
C ASP A 18 26.12 -19.17 -18.16
N ASP A 19 25.88 -20.40 -17.71
CA ASP A 19 24.64 -20.86 -17.08
C ASP A 19 24.97 -21.74 -15.85
N PRO A 20 25.17 -21.12 -14.66
CA PRO A 20 25.61 -21.84 -13.46
C PRO A 20 24.59 -22.87 -12.97
N GLU A 21 23.30 -22.68 -13.25
CA GLU A 21 22.26 -23.65 -12.94
C GLU A 21 22.41 -24.89 -13.82
N LEU A 22 22.58 -24.70 -15.13
CA LEU A 22 22.82 -25.81 -16.06
C LEU A 22 24.12 -26.53 -15.75
N ALA A 23 25.18 -25.79 -15.41
CA ALA A 23 26.46 -26.39 -15.02
C ALA A 23 26.33 -27.27 -13.78
N ARG A 24 25.51 -26.86 -12.79
CA ARG A 24 25.24 -27.68 -11.59
C ARG A 24 24.42 -28.92 -11.93
N GLU A 25 23.33 -28.76 -12.68
CA GLU A 25 22.44 -29.85 -13.12
C GLU A 25 23.21 -30.92 -13.89
N VAL A 26 23.97 -30.51 -14.91
CA VAL A 26 24.82 -31.41 -15.69
C VAL A 26 25.93 -32.01 -14.81
N GLY A 27 26.52 -31.24 -13.91
CA GLY A 27 27.54 -31.75 -12.99
C GLY A 27 27.02 -32.83 -12.03
N GLU A 28 25.77 -32.73 -11.57
CA GLU A 28 25.09 -33.77 -10.79
C GLU A 28 24.80 -35.00 -11.66
N GLU A 29 24.25 -34.81 -12.86
CA GLU A 29 23.97 -35.91 -13.81
C GLU A 29 25.24 -36.69 -14.19
N LEU A 30 26.37 -36.02 -14.44
CA LEU A 30 27.63 -36.68 -14.75
C LEU A 30 28.17 -37.52 -13.58
N LYS A 31 27.94 -37.07 -12.34
CA LYS A 31 28.34 -37.84 -11.14
C LYS A 31 27.51 -39.11 -11.02
N ASP A 32 26.21 -39.02 -11.28
CA ASP A 32 25.31 -40.17 -11.26
C ASP A 32 25.71 -41.19 -12.34
N HIS A 33 25.95 -40.75 -13.59
CA HIS A 33 26.42 -41.65 -14.66
C HIS A 33 27.77 -42.32 -14.33
N LEU A 34 28.69 -41.59 -13.70
CA LEU A 34 29.97 -42.16 -13.27
C LEU A 34 29.79 -43.18 -12.14
N ALA A 35 28.88 -42.93 -11.21
CA ALA A 35 28.56 -43.86 -10.13
C ALA A 35 27.93 -45.15 -10.68
N ASP A 36 26.96 -45.02 -11.59
CA ASP A 36 26.31 -46.15 -12.27
C ASP A 36 27.33 -46.99 -13.07
N ALA A 37 28.28 -46.33 -13.75
CA ALA A 37 29.35 -47.02 -14.47
C ALA A 37 30.28 -47.80 -13.53
N ILE A 38 30.60 -47.25 -12.35
CA ILE A 38 31.40 -47.95 -11.34
C ILE A 38 30.65 -49.16 -10.80
N GLU A 39 29.39 -48.99 -10.42
CA GLU A 39 28.54 -50.09 -9.92
C GLU A 39 28.42 -51.21 -10.96
N HIS A 40 28.28 -50.85 -12.24
CA HIS A 40 28.26 -51.80 -13.34
C HIS A 40 29.55 -52.64 -13.41
N TYR A 41 30.72 -52.02 -13.35
CA TYR A 41 32.00 -52.76 -13.37
C TYR A 41 32.23 -53.60 -12.12
N GLU A 42 31.80 -53.12 -10.95
CA GLU A 42 31.85 -53.91 -9.71
C GLU A 42 30.96 -55.16 -9.81
N ALA A 43 29.78 -55.03 -10.41
CA ALA A 43 28.87 -56.16 -10.64
C ALA A 43 29.44 -57.20 -11.62
N GLU A 44 30.31 -56.79 -12.55
CA GLU A 44 31.06 -57.69 -13.43
C GLU A 44 32.26 -58.37 -12.73
N GLY A 45 32.49 -58.10 -11.44
CA GLY A 45 33.58 -58.67 -10.65
C GLY A 45 34.90 -57.91 -10.78
N VAL A 46 34.90 -56.70 -11.34
CA VAL A 46 36.08 -55.83 -11.37
C VAL A 46 36.33 -55.30 -9.94
N PRO A 47 37.57 -55.39 -9.41
CA PRO A 47 37.88 -54.83 -8.09
C PRO A 47 37.57 -53.32 -8.02
N PRO A 48 37.09 -52.77 -6.88
CA PRO A 48 36.61 -51.39 -6.78
C PRO A 48 37.57 -50.31 -7.32
N SER A 49 38.87 -50.43 -7.03
CA SER A 49 39.87 -49.47 -7.53
C SER A 49 40.07 -49.55 -9.04
N ALA A 50 39.92 -50.74 -9.63
CA ALA A 50 40.01 -50.94 -11.07
C ALA A 50 38.70 -50.55 -11.78
N ALA A 51 37.55 -50.68 -11.11
CA ALA A 51 36.26 -50.22 -11.61
C ALA A 51 36.25 -48.69 -11.80
N ILE A 52 36.80 -47.93 -10.85
CA ILE A 52 36.94 -46.47 -10.95
C ILE A 52 37.83 -46.08 -12.15
N GLU A 53 39.03 -46.65 -12.26
CA GLU A 53 39.95 -46.33 -13.36
C GLU A 53 39.33 -46.69 -14.72
N ARG A 54 38.55 -47.78 -14.80
CA ARG A 54 37.88 -48.19 -16.03
C ARG A 54 36.72 -47.26 -16.38
N ALA A 55 35.88 -46.90 -15.41
CA ALA A 55 34.83 -45.91 -15.59
C ALA A 55 35.41 -44.56 -16.06
N LEU A 56 36.52 -44.10 -15.48
CA LEU A 56 37.21 -42.89 -15.91
C LEU A 56 37.77 -42.99 -17.34
N LEU A 57 38.33 -44.14 -17.70
CA LEU A 57 38.86 -44.38 -19.04
C LEU A 57 37.75 -44.35 -20.10
N ASP A 58 36.62 -45.00 -19.82
CA ASP A 58 35.48 -45.07 -20.74
C ASP A 58 34.70 -43.75 -20.83
N PHE A 59 34.69 -42.96 -19.76
CA PHE A 59 34.11 -41.63 -19.74
C PHE A 59 34.84 -40.67 -20.70
N GLY A 60 36.13 -40.89 -20.93
CA GLY A 60 36.97 -40.12 -21.86
C GLY A 60 37.63 -38.90 -21.23
N SER A 61 38.35 -38.12 -22.04
CA SER A 61 39.07 -36.94 -21.54
C SER A 61 38.08 -35.84 -21.13
N PRO A 62 38.32 -35.10 -20.03
CA PRO A 62 37.42 -34.03 -19.57
C PRO A 62 37.15 -32.98 -20.66
N VAL A 63 38.14 -32.72 -21.52
CA VAL A 63 38.04 -31.76 -22.63
C VAL A 63 37.07 -32.25 -23.72
N GLU A 64 37.11 -33.53 -24.08
CA GLU A 64 36.19 -34.11 -25.07
C GLU A 64 34.76 -34.14 -24.54
N VAL A 65 34.58 -34.53 -23.28
CA VAL A 65 33.27 -34.54 -22.62
C VAL A 65 32.71 -33.12 -22.55
N ALA A 66 33.52 -32.14 -22.15
CA ALA A 66 33.13 -30.74 -22.10
C ALA A 66 32.66 -30.20 -23.47
N ALA A 67 33.36 -30.57 -24.56
CA ALA A 67 32.98 -30.17 -25.92
C ALA A 67 31.63 -30.77 -26.35
N ARG A 68 31.41 -32.06 -26.07
CA ARG A 68 30.14 -32.75 -26.37
C ARG A 68 28.98 -32.17 -25.56
N LEU A 69 29.21 -31.88 -24.27
CA LEU A 69 28.21 -31.26 -23.40
C LEU A 69 27.83 -29.86 -23.89
N GLN A 70 28.82 -29.06 -24.29
CA GLN A 70 28.57 -27.72 -24.83
C GLN A 70 27.75 -27.77 -26.12
N GLU A 71 28.05 -28.71 -27.02
CA GLU A 71 27.31 -28.90 -28.26
C GLU A 71 25.86 -29.37 -28.00
N ALA A 72 25.69 -30.39 -27.17
CA ALA A 72 24.38 -30.94 -26.81
C ALA A 72 23.49 -29.89 -26.11
N ASN A 73 24.08 -29.02 -25.30
CA ASN A 73 23.35 -28.01 -24.54
C ASN A 73 23.26 -26.64 -25.20
N ARG A 74 23.84 -26.44 -26.40
CA ARG A 74 23.88 -25.13 -27.07
C ARG A 74 22.49 -24.53 -27.26
N ARG A 75 21.50 -25.34 -27.63
CA ARG A 75 20.10 -24.92 -27.78
C ARG A 75 19.46 -24.51 -26.44
N ARG A 76 19.71 -25.28 -25.37
CA ARG A 76 19.20 -25.00 -24.02
C ARG A 76 19.79 -23.70 -23.47
N MET A 77 21.11 -23.51 -23.61
CA MET A 77 21.80 -22.28 -23.22
C MET A 77 21.28 -21.06 -23.98
N GLY A 78 21.08 -21.19 -25.30
CA GLY A 78 20.50 -20.12 -26.12
C GLY A 78 19.09 -19.74 -25.67
N LEU A 79 18.22 -20.71 -25.39
CA LEU A 79 16.87 -20.46 -24.91
C LEU A 79 16.87 -19.79 -23.52
N ARG A 80 17.65 -20.29 -22.57
CA ARG A 80 17.76 -19.70 -21.22
C ARG A 80 18.35 -18.29 -21.26
N ALA A 81 19.33 -18.04 -22.14
CA ALA A 81 19.88 -16.70 -22.35
C ALA A 81 18.83 -15.72 -22.91
N LEU A 82 18.03 -16.17 -23.88
CA LEU A 82 16.92 -15.37 -24.43
C LEU A 82 15.84 -15.09 -23.38
N ILE A 83 15.46 -16.08 -22.55
CA ILE A 83 14.50 -15.88 -21.45
C ILE A 83 15.04 -14.86 -20.44
N ARG A 84 16.30 -14.98 -20.01
CA ARG A 84 16.94 -14.02 -19.09
C ARG A 84 16.97 -12.61 -19.68
N LEU A 85 17.25 -12.48 -20.98
CA LEU A 85 17.21 -11.21 -21.68
C LEU A 85 15.79 -10.63 -21.69
N GLY A 86 14.79 -11.43 -22.07
CA GLY A 86 13.38 -11.03 -22.07
C GLY A 86 12.90 -10.58 -20.69
N LEU A 87 13.25 -11.33 -19.63
CA LEU A 87 12.87 -10.99 -18.26
C LEU A 87 13.49 -9.65 -17.81
N ARG A 88 14.76 -9.41 -18.15
CA ARG A 88 15.43 -8.13 -17.85
C ARG A 88 14.79 -6.95 -18.58
N TRP A 89 14.43 -7.14 -19.85
CA TRP A 89 13.73 -6.13 -20.63
C TRP A 89 12.33 -5.82 -20.10
N LEU A 90 11.64 -6.79 -19.52
CA LEU A 90 10.27 -6.64 -19.03
C LEU A 90 10.21 -6.14 -17.57
N ALA A 91 11.20 -6.48 -16.74
CA ALA A 91 11.23 -6.13 -15.32
C ALA A 91 11.23 -4.61 -15.07
N VAL A 92 12.04 -3.85 -15.80
CA VAL A 92 12.12 -2.38 -15.65
C VAL A 92 10.80 -1.68 -16.01
N PRO A 93 10.21 -1.87 -17.20
CA PRO A 93 8.94 -1.23 -17.55
C PRO A 93 7.78 -1.72 -16.66
N ALA A 94 7.79 -2.99 -16.22
CA ALA A 94 6.81 -3.46 -15.24
C ALA A 94 6.92 -2.72 -13.91
N ALA A 95 8.14 -2.55 -13.38
CA ALA A 95 8.36 -1.79 -12.15
C ALA A 95 7.92 -0.32 -12.27
N VAL A 96 8.23 0.32 -13.41
CA VAL A 96 7.75 1.69 -13.70
C VAL A 96 6.22 1.73 -13.78
N GLY A 97 5.59 0.77 -14.47
CA GLY A 97 4.14 0.67 -14.56
C GLY A 97 3.46 0.53 -13.20
N ILE A 98 4.02 -0.33 -12.32
CA ILE A 98 3.54 -0.49 -10.95
C ILE A 98 3.70 0.81 -10.16
N ALA A 99 4.84 1.48 -10.25
CA ALA A 99 5.08 2.75 -9.55
C ALA A 99 4.10 3.85 -10.01
N CYS A 100 3.89 3.97 -11.33
CA CYS A 100 2.92 4.89 -11.90
C CYS A 100 1.49 4.56 -11.43
N TRP A 101 1.11 3.28 -11.46
CA TRP A 101 -0.21 2.84 -10.98
C TRP A 101 -0.43 3.18 -9.51
N LEU A 102 0.53 2.87 -8.63
CA LEU A 102 0.46 3.22 -7.20
C LEU A 102 0.36 4.74 -6.99
N THR A 103 1.08 5.54 -7.79
CA THR A 103 1.04 7.00 -7.70
C THR A 103 -0.34 7.53 -8.11
N VAL A 104 -0.89 7.04 -9.23
CA VAL A 104 -2.24 7.42 -9.69
C VAL A 104 -3.28 6.99 -8.66
N SER A 105 -3.19 5.78 -8.12
CA SER A 105 -4.10 5.27 -7.09
C SER A 105 -4.04 6.13 -5.82
N ALA A 106 -2.84 6.49 -5.36
CA ALA A 106 -2.68 7.33 -4.18
C ALA A 106 -3.21 8.75 -4.41
N VAL A 107 -3.09 9.29 -5.63
CA VAL A 107 -3.69 10.58 -5.99
C VAL A 107 -5.20 10.47 -6.07
N ASP A 108 -5.74 9.40 -6.65
CA ASP A 108 -7.17 9.11 -6.71
C ASP A 108 -7.74 9.01 -5.28
N ASP A 109 -7.09 8.22 -4.42
CA ASP A 109 -7.42 8.11 -3.00
C ASP A 109 -7.31 9.46 -2.29
N LEU A 110 -6.32 10.31 -2.59
CA LEU A 110 -6.17 11.63 -1.98
C LEU A 110 -7.23 12.64 -2.45
N VAL A 111 -7.62 12.56 -3.72
CA VAL A 111 -8.66 13.41 -4.35
C VAL A 111 -10.05 12.96 -3.93
N HIS A 112 -10.24 11.65 -3.73
CA HIS A 112 -11.49 11.06 -3.26
C HIS A 112 -11.56 10.92 -1.73
N LEU A 113 -10.47 11.04 -0.97
CA LEU A 113 -10.48 11.05 0.49
C LEU A 113 -11.44 12.10 1.07
N PRO A 114 -11.52 13.34 0.55
CA PRO A 114 -12.51 14.32 0.96
C PRO A 114 -13.96 13.85 0.76
N TRP A 115 -14.21 13.05 -0.28
CA TRP A 115 -15.51 12.45 -0.58
C TRP A 115 -15.77 11.22 0.31
N ALA A 116 -14.79 10.34 0.50
CA ALA A 116 -14.87 9.21 1.43
C ALA A 116 -15.04 9.67 2.89
N GLN A 117 -14.54 10.86 3.25
CA GLN A 117 -14.79 11.52 4.54
C GLN A 117 -16.21 12.11 4.63
N HIS A 118 -16.81 12.55 3.52
CA HIS A 118 -18.25 12.86 3.46
C HIS A 118 -19.13 11.60 3.54
N TYR A 119 -18.62 10.47 3.05
CA TYR A 119 -19.21 9.14 3.22
C TYR A 119 -18.51 8.33 4.31
N ALA A 120 -18.27 8.91 5.48
CA ALA A 120 -17.81 8.20 6.68
C ALA A 120 -18.60 6.93 7.11
N PRO A 121 -19.76 6.53 6.51
CA PRO A 121 -20.14 5.12 6.48
C PRO A 121 -19.12 4.16 5.81
N GLY A 122 -18.12 4.64 5.07
CA GLY A 122 -17.23 3.85 4.24
C GLY A 122 -16.11 3.13 4.99
N PHE A 123 -15.48 3.76 5.99
CA PHE A 123 -14.52 3.06 6.86
C PHE A 123 -15.21 1.91 7.60
N PHE A 124 -16.40 2.16 8.14
CA PHE A 124 -17.26 1.16 8.75
C PHE A 124 -17.85 0.15 7.75
N GLY A 125 -18.08 0.57 6.51
CA GLY A 125 -18.50 -0.30 5.41
C GLY A 125 -17.41 -1.29 4.99
N LEU A 126 -16.14 -0.90 5.09
CA LEU A 126 -14.98 -1.76 4.81
C LEU A 126 -14.75 -2.79 5.93
N VAL A 127 -15.11 -2.44 7.18
CA VAL A 127 -15.13 -3.36 8.33
C VAL A 127 -16.48 -4.09 8.47
N GLY A 128 -17.44 -3.82 7.57
CA GLY A 128 -18.70 -4.54 7.45
C GLY A 128 -19.68 -4.39 8.63
N GLY A 129 -19.63 -3.29 9.38
CA GLY A 129 -20.49 -3.09 10.57
C GLY A 129 -20.97 -1.66 10.73
N HIS A 130 -22.18 -1.47 11.28
CA HIS A 130 -22.65 -0.13 11.66
C HIS A 130 -21.76 0.38 12.82
N PRO A 131 -21.47 1.69 12.94
CA PRO A 131 -20.63 2.22 14.02
C PRO A 131 -21.12 1.82 15.43
N ALA A 132 -22.43 1.67 15.60
CA ALA A 132 -23.05 1.17 16.84
C ALA A 132 -22.62 -0.26 17.18
N ASP A 133 -22.53 -1.14 16.18
CA ASP A 133 -22.10 -2.53 16.38
C ASP A 133 -20.63 -2.59 16.84
N LEU A 134 -19.81 -1.64 16.38
CA LEU A 134 -18.40 -1.54 16.76
C LEU A 134 -18.24 -1.01 18.20
N ILE A 135 -19.09 -0.07 18.62
CA ILE A 135 -19.14 0.41 20.01
C ILE A 135 -19.48 -0.75 20.96
N ASP A 136 -20.52 -1.52 20.64
CA ASP A 136 -20.98 -2.64 21.47
C ASP A 136 -19.95 -3.79 21.50
N ARG A 137 -19.28 -4.07 20.37
CA ARG A 137 -18.25 -5.13 20.30
C ARG A 137 -16.98 -4.80 21.08
N LEU A 138 -16.61 -3.54 21.15
CA LEU A 138 -15.36 -3.09 21.78
C LEU A 138 -15.54 -2.67 23.25
N ASP A 139 -16.75 -2.79 23.80
CA ASP A 139 -17.09 -2.36 25.17
C ASP A 139 -16.62 -0.93 25.46
N LEU A 140 -16.78 -0.04 24.48
CA LEU A 140 -16.28 1.33 24.58
C LEU A 140 -17.16 2.15 25.52
N SER A 141 -16.50 2.97 26.35
CA SER A 141 -17.21 3.97 27.14
C SER A 141 -18.00 4.91 26.21
N ARG A 142 -19.06 5.52 26.75
CA ARG A 142 -19.88 6.48 26.01
C ARG A 142 -19.03 7.58 25.36
N GLU A 143 -18.00 8.06 26.04
CA GLU A 143 -17.10 9.10 25.50
C GLU A 143 -16.27 8.59 24.32
N GLN A 144 -15.71 7.37 24.42
CA GLN A 144 -14.98 6.72 23.32
C GLN A 144 -15.90 6.40 22.14
N GLY A 145 -17.13 5.97 22.38
CA GLY A 145 -18.13 5.74 21.34
C GLY A 145 -18.54 7.04 20.64
N LEU A 146 -18.71 8.13 21.39
CA LEU A 146 -18.96 9.47 20.82
C LEU A 146 -17.75 9.97 20.01
N PHE A 147 -16.54 9.66 20.44
CA PHE A 147 -15.32 9.98 19.70
C PHE A 147 -15.24 9.23 18.36
N LEU A 148 -15.43 7.90 18.36
CA LEU A 148 -15.43 7.08 17.13
C LEU A 148 -16.54 7.49 16.17
N THR A 149 -17.73 7.75 16.70
CA THR A 149 -18.87 8.14 15.87
C THR A 149 -18.82 9.60 15.48
N GLY A 150 -17.91 10.41 16.03
CA GLY A 150 -17.85 11.88 15.86
C GLY A 150 -19.04 12.63 16.47
N GLY A 151 -19.76 12.02 17.41
CA GLY A 151 -20.95 12.57 18.06
C GLY A 151 -20.59 13.38 19.30
N ALA A 152 -20.02 14.56 19.17
CA ALA A 152 -19.69 15.40 20.33
C ALA A 152 -20.86 16.34 20.68
N SER A 153 -21.83 15.87 21.47
CA SER A 153 -22.83 16.77 22.09
C SER A 153 -22.62 16.98 23.59
N GLY A 154 -21.45 16.62 24.13
CA GLY A 154 -21.14 16.72 25.55
C GLY A 154 -20.02 17.71 25.91
N GLU A 155 -20.00 18.16 27.17
CA GLU A 155 -18.98 19.06 27.71
C GLU A 155 -17.56 18.47 27.60
N ALA A 156 -17.39 17.15 27.75
CA ALA A 156 -16.09 16.48 27.68
C ALA A 156 -15.39 16.67 26.31
N SER A 157 -16.15 16.57 25.21
CA SER A 157 -15.63 16.76 23.86
C SER A 157 -15.28 18.21 23.52
N SER A 158 -15.86 19.18 24.24
CA SER A 158 -15.62 20.61 23.99
C SER A 158 -14.28 21.12 24.53
N ARG A 159 -13.51 20.32 25.27
CA ARG A 159 -12.20 20.73 25.82
C ARG A 159 -11.00 20.12 25.11
N ASN A 160 -11.16 19.00 24.41
CA ASN A 160 -10.09 18.38 23.64
C ASN A 160 -10.12 18.91 22.20
N VAL A 161 -9.03 19.53 21.76
CA VAL A 161 -8.91 20.14 20.43
C VAL A 161 -9.06 19.12 19.29
N VAL A 162 -8.57 17.89 19.47
CA VAL A 162 -8.64 16.81 18.48
C VAL A 162 -10.10 16.37 18.29
N TYR A 163 -10.80 16.17 19.40
CA TYR A 163 -12.22 15.78 19.41
C TYR A 163 -13.10 16.86 18.81
N PHE A 164 -12.86 18.11 19.22
CA PHE A 164 -13.61 19.24 18.71
C PHE A 164 -13.37 19.44 17.21
N ALA A 165 -12.15 19.26 16.72
CA ALA A 165 -11.84 19.40 15.29
C ALA A 165 -12.59 18.36 14.41
N ASN A 166 -12.74 17.13 14.90
CA ASN A 166 -13.56 16.12 14.23
C ASN A 166 -15.05 16.52 14.22
N TYR A 167 -15.57 16.92 15.38
CA TYR A 167 -16.95 17.39 15.52
C TYR A 167 -17.27 18.59 14.63
N ALA A 168 -16.39 19.59 14.61
CA ALA A 168 -16.50 20.80 13.81
C ALA A 168 -16.65 20.49 12.31
N SER A 169 -16.00 19.43 11.82
CA SER A 169 -16.12 19.01 10.43
C SER A 169 -17.52 18.48 10.11
N ARG A 170 -18.15 17.77 11.05
CA ARG A 170 -19.51 17.26 10.90
C ARG A 170 -20.57 18.33 11.00
N LEU A 171 -20.29 19.40 11.76
CA LEU A 171 -21.17 20.57 11.78
C LEU A 171 -21.32 21.17 10.38
N VAL A 172 -20.23 21.27 9.61
CA VAL A 172 -20.31 21.79 8.24
C VAL A 172 -21.18 20.91 7.34
N SER A 173 -20.98 19.59 7.36
CA SER A 173 -21.77 18.68 6.52
C SER A 173 -23.19 18.37 7.05
N GLY A 174 -23.51 18.78 8.28
CA GLY A 174 -24.75 18.43 8.95
C GLY A 174 -25.93 19.31 8.57
N ALA A 175 -27.10 18.71 8.34
CA ALA A 175 -28.36 19.45 8.26
C ALA A 175 -28.73 20.01 9.65
N GLY A 176 -29.08 21.29 9.73
CA GLY A 176 -29.48 21.91 10.98
C GLY A 176 -29.50 23.42 10.93
N ASP A 177 -29.87 24.02 12.07
CA ASP A 177 -29.87 25.47 12.25
C ASP A 177 -28.45 26.03 12.08
N VAL A 178 -28.30 26.89 11.06
CA VAL A 178 -27.05 27.58 10.71
C VAL A 178 -26.49 28.34 11.91
N GLU A 179 -27.32 29.05 12.68
CA GLU A 179 -26.84 29.88 13.79
C GLU A 179 -26.31 29.01 14.93
N LYS A 180 -26.98 27.89 15.23
CA LYS A 180 -26.49 26.93 16.21
C LYS A 180 -25.15 26.31 15.77
N ARG A 181 -25.00 25.98 14.50
CA ARG A 181 -23.72 25.46 13.96
C ARG A 181 -22.61 26.50 14.08
N LEU A 182 -22.87 27.76 13.75
CA LEU A 182 -21.90 28.85 13.87
C LEU A 182 -21.50 29.10 15.33
N GLN A 183 -22.45 29.05 16.26
CA GLN A 183 -22.19 29.16 17.70
C GLN A 183 -21.32 28.00 18.21
N GLU A 184 -21.57 26.77 17.76
CA GLU A 184 -20.72 25.64 18.14
C GLU A 184 -19.33 25.77 17.54
N LEU A 185 -19.19 26.14 16.26
CA LEU A 185 -17.91 26.36 15.61
C LEU A 185 -17.07 27.45 16.26
N SER A 186 -17.69 28.47 16.89
CA SER A 186 -16.94 29.55 17.53
C SER A 186 -16.07 29.09 18.70
N LYS A 187 -16.43 27.97 19.34
CA LYS A 187 -15.61 27.35 20.40
C LYS A 187 -14.23 26.92 19.88
N GLY A 188 -14.10 26.65 18.59
CA GLY A 188 -12.81 26.31 17.96
C GLY A 188 -11.78 27.43 18.08
N PHE A 189 -12.22 28.69 18.03
CA PHE A 189 -11.32 29.84 18.19
C PHE A 189 -10.77 29.97 19.63
N GLU A 190 -11.49 29.45 20.62
CA GLU A 190 -11.02 29.44 22.02
C GLU A 190 -10.03 28.30 22.25
N LEU A 191 -10.30 27.12 21.66
CA LEU A 191 -9.47 25.93 21.83
C LEU A 191 -8.14 26.02 21.08
N ASP A 192 -8.15 26.58 19.87
CA ASP A 192 -6.98 26.60 18.99
C ASP A 192 -7.04 27.84 18.07
N PRO A 193 -6.71 29.03 18.63
CA PRO A 193 -6.89 30.31 17.97
C PRO A 193 -6.04 30.49 16.70
N GLN A 194 -4.89 29.81 16.63
CA GLN A 194 -3.93 29.94 15.53
C GLN A 194 -4.30 29.10 14.31
N ASN A 195 -5.21 28.13 14.45
CA ASN A 195 -5.58 27.25 13.37
C ASN A 195 -6.62 27.90 12.45
N SER A 196 -6.21 28.17 11.22
CA SER A 196 -7.05 28.72 10.14
C SER A 196 -8.22 27.84 9.75
N ARG A 197 -8.22 26.55 10.12
CA ARG A 197 -9.31 25.63 9.81
C ARG A 197 -10.66 26.16 10.27
N TYR A 198 -10.77 26.70 11.49
CA TYR A 198 -12.05 27.15 12.03
C TYR A 198 -12.61 28.35 11.26
N ASP A 199 -11.74 29.26 10.77
CA ASP A 199 -12.15 30.34 9.88
C ASP A 199 -12.79 29.79 8.60
N TYR A 200 -12.18 28.78 7.98
CA TYR A 200 -12.72 28.16 6.77
C TYR A 200 -14.02 27.38 7.01
N LEU A 201 -14.15 26.68 8.14
CA LEU A 201 -15.39 25.96 8.48
C LEU A 201 -16.55 26.94 8.70
N VAL A 202 -16.31 28.05 9.42
CA VAL A 202 -17.30 29.11 9.61
C VAL A 202 -17.66 29.77 8.28
N ALA A 203 -16.67 30.06 7.42
CA ALA A 203 -16.91 30.60 6.09
C ALA A 203 -17.79 29.66 5.25
N SER A 204 -17.53 28.35 5.29
CA SER A 204 -18.33 27.35 4.57
C SER A 204 -19.80 27.36 5.00
N VAL A 205 -20.08 27.35 6.31
CA VAL A 205 -21.45 27.37 6.85
C VAL A 205 -22.17 28.68 6.50
N LEU A 206 -21.46 29.81 6.51
CA LEU A 206 -22.02 31.09 6.06
C LEU A 206 -22.31 31.11 4.56
N LEU A 207 -21.50 30.45 3.73
CA LEU A 207 -21.72 30.35 2.28
C LEU A 207 -22.98 29.56 1.95
N GLU A 208 -23.30 28.49 2.70
CA GLU A 208 -24.56 27.75 2.55
C GLU A 208 -25.79 28.64 2.69
N ARG A 209 -25.73 29.63 3.58
CA ARG A 209 -26.79 30.63 3.77
C ARG A 209 -26.74 31.73 2.70
N ALA A 210 -25.55 32.08 2.25
CA ALA A 210 -25.33 33.22 1.36
C ALA A 210 -25.66 32.92 -0.10
N VAL A 211 -25.55 31.66 -0.52
CA VAL A 211 -25.60 31.27 -1.92
C VAL A 211 -26.57 30.11 -2.14
N GLN A 212 -27.42 30.23 -3.16
CA GLN A 212 -28.27 29.15 -3.63
C GLN A 212 -27.74 28.64 -4.97
N LEU A 213 -27.50 27.33 -5.02
CA LEU A 213 -27.17 26.60 -6.26
C LEU A 213 -28.44 26.49 -7.10
N GLN A 214 -28.42 27.05 -8.30
CA GLN A 214 -29.51 26.85 -9.27
C GLN A 214 -29.10 25.74 -10.22
N PRO A 215 -29.73 24.54 -10.14
CA PRO A 215 -29.46 23.50 -11.12
C PRO A 215 -29.97 23.99 -12.49
N GLN A 216 -29.07 24.08 -13.47
CA GLN A 216 -29.49 24.23 -14.86
C GLN A 216 -30.11 22.89 -15.28
N PHE A 217 -31.41 22.88 -15.58
CA PHE A 217 -32.13 21.64 -15.86
C PHE A 217 -31.62 20.98 -17.16
N GLY A 218 -30.94 19.83 -16.99
CA GLY A 218 -30.51 18.89 -18.01
C GLY A 218 -30.10 17.58 -17.33
N ALA A 219 -30.36 16.42 -17.95
CA ALA A 219 -30.31 15.11 -17.27
C ALA A 219 -28.91 14.68 -16.75
N PHE A 220 -27.85 15.42 -17.05
CA PHE A 220 -26.50 15.20 -16.56
C PHE A 220 -25.79 16.56 -16.46
N VAL A 221 -25.83 17.19 -15.29
CA VAL A 221 -25.18 18.50 -15.08
C VAL A 221 -23.69 18.26 -14.87
N SER A 222 -22.87 18.66 -15.84
CA SER A 222 -21.42 18.80 -15.65
C SER A 222 -21.17 19.80 -14.52
N PRO A 223 -20.16 19.63 -13.65
CA PRO A 223 -19.81 20.61 -12.62
C PRO A 223 -19.65 22.05 -13.15
N GLU A 224 -19.35 22.20 -14.45
CA GLU A 224 -19.19 23.46 -15.17
C GLU A 224 -20.51 24.24 -15.38
N GLU A 225 -21.67 23.61 -15.18
CA GLU A 225 -22.99 24.22 -15.46
C GLU A 225 -23.74 24.70 -14.21
N ILE A 226 -23.15 24.59 -13.02
CA ILE A 226 -23.79 25.04 -11.77
C ILE A 226 -23.71 26.58 -11.67
N SER A 227 -24.85 27.26 -11.78
CA SER A 227 -24.90 28.72 -11.55
C SER A 227 -25.14 29.03 -10.06
N LEU A 228 -24.36 29.98 -9.54
CA LEU A 228 -24.43 30.44 -8.15
C LEU A 228 -25.22 31.74 -8.10
N SER A 229 -26.28 31.78 -7.30
CA SER A 229 -27.05 33.00 -7.03
C SER A 229 -26.87 33.43 -5.59
N VAL A 230 -26.49 34.70 -5.38
CA VAL A 230 -26.30 35.26 -4.02
C VAL A 230 -27.66 35.66 -3.46
N VAL A 231 -28.07 35.01 -2.38
CA VAL A 231 -29.37 35.25 -1.71
C VAL A 231 -29.23 36.11 -0.45
N ASP A 232 -28.09 36.05 0.24
CA ASP A 232 -27.79 36.86 1.43
C ASP A 232 -26.39 37.48 1.31
N ARG A 233 -26.36 38.74 0.87
CA ARG A 233 -25.10 39.48 0.64
C ARG A 233 -24.31 39.70 1.93
N ALA A 234 -24.99 39.93 3.05
CA ALA A 234 -24.33 40.16 4.33
C ALA A 234 -23.68 38.86 4.85
N ALA A 235 -24.35 37.72 4.69
CA ALA A 235 -23.75 36.42 4.98
C ALA A 235 -22.53 36.16 4.08
N LEU A 236 -22.61 36.48 2.78
CA LEU A 236 -21.47 36.33 1.85
C LEU A 236 -20.26 37.16 2.31
N GLU A 237 -20.48 38.42 2.66
CA GLU A 237 -19.39 39.31 3.09
C GLU A 237 -18.75 38.83 4.40
N ARG A 238 -19.54 38.34 5.35
CA ARG A 238 -19.02 37.69 6.56
C ARG A 238 -18.21 36.44 6.23
N ALA A 239 -18.70 35.58 5.33
CA ALA A 239 -18.00 34.38 4.90
C ALA A 239 -16.63 34.72 4.28
N MET A 240 -16.60 35.71 3.37
CA MET A 240 -15.36 36.18 2.75
C MET A 240 -14.42 36.82 3.78
N GLY A 241 -14.95 37.48 4.81
CA GLY A 241 -14.16 38.00 5.93
C GLY A 241 -13.42 36.91 6.69
N PHE A 242 -14.12 35.83 7.09
CA PHE A 242 -13.50 34.67 7.72
C PHE A 242 -12.49 33.98 6.79
N ALA A 243 -12.82 33.77 5.52
CA ALA A 243 -11.88 33.17 4.56
C ALA A 243 -10.57 33.98 4.44
N ARG A 244 -10.66 35.32 4.42
CA ARG A 244 -9.47 36.20 4.42
C ARG A 244 -8.70 36.14 5.73
N SER A 245 -9.39 36.07 6.87
CA SER A 245 -8.78 35.87 8.19
C SER A 245 -7.98 34.57 8.25
N GLY A 246 -8.57 33.47 7.75
CA GLY A 246 -7.90 32.17 7.64
C GLY A 246 -6.60 32.22 6.83
N LEU A 247 -6.57 32.98 5.73
CA LEU A 247 -5.35 33.16 4.90
C LEU A 247 -4.21 33.90 5.62
N GLN A 248 -4.51 34.64 6.70
CA GLN A 248 -3.50 35.38 7.47
C GLN A 248 -2.88 34.55 8.60
N LYS A 249 -3.48 33.41 8.96
CA LYS A 249 -2.97 32.53 10.02
C LYS A 249 -1.92 31.58 9.48
N ALA A 250 -0.92 31.26 10.32
CA ALA A 250 0.24 30.47 9.92
C ALA A 250 -0.05 28.97 9.80
N GLU A 251 -1.09 28.47 10.48
CA GLU A 251 -1.33 27.03 10.61
C GLU A 251 -2.69 26.63 10.04
N TYR A 252 -2.71 25.49 9.36
CA TYR A 252 -3.93 24.78 8.97
C TYR A 252 -3.77 23.32 9.41
N ARG A 253 -4.49 22.92 10.47
CA ARG A 253 -4.35 21.57 11.06
C ARG A 253 -5.66 20.82 11.06
N LYS A 254 -5.66 19.63 10.44
CA LYS A 254 -6.85 18.76 10.31
C LYS A 254 -7.02 17.75 11.45
N TYR A 255 -6.01 17.59 12.30
CA TYR A 255 -6.00 16.63 13.43
C TYR A 255 -6.27 15.16 13.02
N GLN A 256 -6.16 14.80 11.74
CA GLN A 256 -6.56 13.47 11.25
C GLN A 256 -5.61 12.36 11.71
N LEU A 257 -4.32 12.66 11.83
CA LEU A 257 -3.33 11.69 12.30
C LEU A 257 -3.52 11.44 13.79
N GLU A 258 -3.76 12.49 14.56
CA GLU A 258 -4.00 12.46 16.00
C GLU A 258 -5.29 11.71 16.33
N ILE A 259 -6.35 11.93 15.54
CA ILE A 259 -7.59 11.14 15.62
C ILE A 259 -7.30 9.66 15.34
N LEU A 260 -6.52 9.36 14.29
CA LEU A 260 -6.18 7.99 13.92
C LEU A 260 -5.32 7.32 15.00
N GLU A 261 -4.34 8.01 15.56
CA GLU A 261 -3.52 7.53 16.67
C GLU A 261 -4.39 7.21 17.88
N GLU A 262 -5.29 8.11 18.27
CA GLU A 262 -6.25 7.85 19.34
C GLU A 262 -7.18 6.67 18.99
N TRP A 263 -7.64 6.53 17.73
CA TRP A 263 -8.44 5.36 17.30
C TRP A 263 -7.67 4.05 17.45
N LEU A 264 -6.40 4.03 17.05
CA LEU A 264 -5.53 2.86 17.17
C LEU A 264 -5.24 2.48 18.64
N THR A 265 -5.36 3.42 19.58
CA THR A 265 -5.27 3.09 21.02
C THR A 265 -6.53 2.38 21.55
N LEU A 266 -7.68 2.55 20.88
CA LEU A 266 -8.97 1.98 21.28
C LEU A 266 -9.24 0.60 20.68
N LEU A 267 -8.57 0.24 19.58
CA LEU A 267 -8.76 -1.06 18.93
C LEU A 267 -7.91 -2.14 19.62
N PRO A 268 -8.49 -3.33 19.95
CA PRO A 268 -7.74 -4.44 20.50
C PRO A 268 -6.73 -4.96 19.47
N CYS A 269 -5.44 -4.80 19.76
CA CYS A 269 -4.34 -5.16 18.86
C CYS A 269 -4.01 -6.65 18.94
N ASP A 270 -4.85 -7.49 18.34
CA ASP A 270 -4.56 -8.94 18.26
C ASP A 270 -3.88 -9.32 16.93
N SER A 271 -3.69 -8.38 16.00
CA SER A 271 -3.17 -8.65 14.64
C SER A 271 -1.77 -8.07 14.37
N TRP A 272 -0.99 -8.73 13.52
CA TRP A 272 0.37 -8.31 13.13
C TRP A 272 0.40 -6.96 12.38
N THR A 273 -0.71 -6.60 11.72
CA THR A 273 -0.91 -5.30 11.09
C THR A 273 -0.95 -4.15 12.10
N ASP A 274 -1.42 -4.40 13.33
CA ASP A 274 -1.44 -3.40 14.40
C ASP A 274 -0.03 -3.14 14.98
N GLN A 275 0.85 -4.14 14.94
CA GLN A 275 2.24 -3.98 15.40
C GLN A 275 3.07 -3.14 14.43
N LEU A 276 2.82 -3.26 13.13
CA LEU A 276 3.52 -2.47 12.11
C LEU A 276 3.17 -0.97 12.14
N LEU A 277 1.93 -0.64 12.50
CA LEU A 277 1.47 0.76 12.60
C LEU A 277 2.04 1.50 13.83
N ARG A 278 2.53 0.79 14.86
CA ARG A 278 3.16 1.39 16.06
C ARG A 278 4.68 1.60 15.96
N LEU A 279 5.32 1.13 14.90
CA LEU A 279 6.79 1.22 14.70
C LEU A 279 7.24 2.46 13.90
N ARG A 280 6.33 3.41 13.64
CA ARG A 280 6.63 4.74 13.11
C ARG A 280 6.50 5.78 14.21
#